data_AF-A0A521XZK6-F1
#
_entry.id   AF-A0A521XZK6-F1
#
_cell.length_a   1.000
_cell.length_b   1.000
_cell.length_c   1.000
_cell.angle_alpha   90.00
_cell.angle_beta   90.00
_cell.angle_gamma   90.00
#
_symmetry.space_group_name_H-M   'P 1'
#
loop_
_entity.id
_entity.type
_entity.pdbx_description
1 polymer ?
#
loop_
_entity_poly.entity_id
_entity_poly.type
_entity_poly.pdbx_seq_one_letter_code
_entity_poly.pdbx_strand_id
1 'polypeptide(L)'
;AVVPLAFLERRVSLPAVGRNWTLVFIGNLAGALAYAVLFYATLHTGTPMSDRLIATAEAKTVAYQAAGMHGMIEVFAKAVLCNWMVTMGVVMAFTSTSTVGKIVAMWLPILTFFAQGFEHSVVNMFVIPAGMLLGADVSISQWWLWNQIPVTLGNVAGGFLFTGLALYVTHRKRAAVQVSAREPMTAGVIQEVAAAS
;
A
#
# COMPACT_ATOMS: atom_id res chain seq x y z
N ALA A 1 -3.25 2.54 -2.05
CA ALA A 1 -3.76 3.87 -2.46
C ALA A 1 -4.78 3.79 -3.60
N VAL A 2 -4.40 3.29 -4.79
CA VAL A 2 -5.23 3.44 -6.02
C VAL A 2 -6.46 2.52 -6.08
N VAL A 3 -6.38 1.29 -5.56
CA VAL A 3 -7.50 0.33 -5.63
C VAL A 3 -8.72 0.76 -4.79
N PRO A 4 -8.56 1.25 -3.54
CA PRO A 4 -9.67 1.87 -2.80
C PRO A 4 -10.29 3.10 -3.49
N LEU A 5 -9.49 3.89 -4.21
CA LEU A 5 -9.98 5.04 -4.96
C LEU A 5 -10.91 4.59 -6.11
N ALA A 6 -10.52 3.54 -6.84
CA ALA A 6 -11.35 2.95 -7.88
C ALA A 6 -12.68 2.38 -7.34
N PHE A 7 -12.69 1.88 -6.09
CA PHE A 7 -13.92 1.52 -5.40
C PHE A 7 -14.78 2.76 -5.06
N LEU A 8 -14.18 3.83 -4.52
CA LEU A 8 -14.90 5.08 -4.22
C LEU A 8 -15.51 5.73 -5.47
N GLU A 9 -14.91 5.53 -6.64
CA GLU A 9 -15.45 5.94 -7.94
C GLU A 9 -16.48 4.95 -8.54
N ARG A 10 -16.85 3.89 -7.80
CA ARG A 10 -17.74 2.80 -8.25
C ARG A 10 -17.27 2.08 -9.51
N ARG A 11 -15.97 2.09 -9.79
CA ARG A 11 -15.37 1.39 -10.94
C ARG A 11 -15.04 -0.07 -10.64
N VAL A 12 -14.94 -0.44 -9.36
CA VAL A 12 -14.57 -1.77 -8.88
C VAL A 12 -15.48 -2.15 -7.72
N SER A 13 -15.83 -3.42 -7.56
CA SER A 13 -16.64 -3.92 -6.43
C SER A 13 -15.76 -4.23 -5.20
N LEU A 14 -16.31 -4.15 -3.98
CA LEU A 14 -15.58 -4.53 -2.74
C LEU A 14 -14.97 -5.94 -2.80
N PRO A 15 -15.67 -6.98 -3.31
CA PRO A 15 -15.09 -8.31 -3.44
C PRO A 15 -13.88 -8.35 -4.37
N ALA A 16 -13.87 -7.54 -5.44
CA ALA A 16 -12.73 -7.47 -6.35
C ALA A 16 -11.52 -6.78 -5.70
N VAL A 17 -11.74 -5.76 -4.85
CA VAL A 17 -10.67 -5.15 -4.04
C VAL A 17 -10.09 -6.17 -3.07
N GLY A 18 -10.95 -6.87 -2.32
CA GLY A 18 -10.53 -7.90 -1.36
C GLY A 18 -9.74 -9.01 -2.02
N ARG A 19 -10.22 -9.56 -3.16
CA ARG A 19 -9.51 -10.58 -3.93
C ARG A 19 -8.13 -10.10 -4.37
N ASN A 20 -8.03 -8.90 -4.93
CA ASN A 20 -6.76 -8.34 -5.36
C ASN A 20 -5.78 -8.19 -4.19
N TRP A 21 -6.25 -7.65 -3.06
CA TRP A 21 -5.41 -7.48 -1.87
C TRP A 21 -4.92 -8.81 -1.33
N THR A 22 -5.79 -9.81 -1.21
CA THR A 22 -5.41 -11.14 -0.75
C THR A 22 -4.37 -11.78 -1.68
N LEU A 23 -4.58 -11.75 -3.00
CA LEU A 23 -3.62 -12.33 -3.96
C LEU A 23 -2.26 -11.62 -3.92
N VAL A 24 -2.25 -10.29 -3.90
CA VAL A 24 -1.00 -9.50 -3.81
C VAL A 24 -0.30 -9.75 -2.49
N PHE A 25 -1.03 -9.84 -1.38
CA PHE A 25 -0.45 -10.09 -0.07
C PHE A 25 0.19 -11.48 -0.01
N ILE A 26 -0.52 -12.53 -0.45
CA ILE A 26 0.00 -13.91 -0.47
C ILE A 26 1.20 -14.02 -1.42
N GLY A 27 1.13 -13.42 -2.61
CA GLY A 27 2.24 -13.42 -3.56
C GLY A 27 3.51 -12.76 -3.01
N ASN A 28 3.35 -11.61 -2.35
CA ASN A 28 4.46 -10.94 -1.67
C ASN A 28 5.03 -11.78 -0.52
N LEU A 29 4.16 -12.36 0.31
CA LEU A 29 4.59 -13.21 1.42
C LEU A 29 5.37 -14.42 0.89
N ALA A 30 4.84 -15.13 -0.11
CA ALA A 30 5.51 -16.29 -0.70
C ALA A 30 6.87 -15.93 -1.31
N GLY A 31 6.93 -14.83 -2.06
CA GLY A 31 8.18 -14.34 -2.64
C GLY A 31 9.21 -13.91 -1.59
N ALA A 32 8.77 -13.20 -0.55
CA ALA A 32 9.63 -12.76 0.54
C ALA A 32 10.18 -13.93 1.37
N LEU A 33 9.36 -14.96 1.63
CA LEU A 33 9.81 -16.19 2.29
C LEU A 33 10.79 -16.98 1.44
N ALA A 34 10.51 -17.14 0.13
CA ALA A 34 11.44 -17.79 -0.79
C ALA A 34 12.79 -17.05 -0.82
N TYR A 35 12.77 -15.72 -0.89
CA TYR A 35 13.98 -14.92 -0.85
C TYR A 35 14.69 -15.00 0.51
N ALA A 36 13.96 -15.06 1.63
CA ALA A 36 14.54 -15.24 2.96
C ALA A 36 15.36 -16.55 3.04
N VAL A 37 14.86 -17.65 2.46
CA VAL A 37 15.59 -18.92 2.39
C VAL A 37 16.84 -18.80 1.51
N LEU A 38 16.73 -18.17 0.34
CA LEU A 38 17.89 -17.95 -0.53
C LEU A 38 18.95 -17.08 0.15
N PHE A 39 18.53 -16.01 0.83
CA PHE A 39 19.41 -15.11 1.55
C PHE A 39 20.08 -15.80 2.74
N TYR A 40 19.33 -16.59 3.51
CA TYR A 40 19.87 -17.43 4.57
C TYR A 40 21.00 -18.35 4.06
N ALA A 41 20.83 -18.97 2.89
CA ALA A 41 21.87 -19.82 2.29
C ALA A 41 23.16 -19.07 1.91
N THR A 42 23.15 -17.73 1.88
CA THR A 42 24.35 -16.90 1.66
C THR A 42 25.11 -16.55 2.94
N LEU A 43 24.54 -16.86 4.11
CA LEU A 43 25.07 -16.47 5.40
C LEU A 43 25.27 -17.67 6.33
N HIS A 44 26.21 -17.51 7.26
CA HIS A 44 26.34 -18.37 8.42
C HIS A 44 26.06 -17.53 9.68
N THR A 45 25.60 -18.18 10.75
CA THR A 45 25.32 -17.53 12.04
C THR A 45 26.59 -16.98 12.69
N GLY A 46 26.48 -15.85 13.40
CA GLY A 46 27.60 -15.18 14.08
C GLY A 46 28.38 -14.20 13.19
N THR A 47 27.84 -13.85 12.01
CA THR A 47 28.38 -12.75 11.19
C THR A 47 27.74 -11.42 11.58
N PRO A 48 28.42 -10.27 11.35
CA PRO A 48 27.81 -8.97 11.60
C PRO A 48 26.48 -8.74 10.88
N MET A 49 26.27 -9.39 9.72
CA MET A 49 25.02 -9.32 8.99
C MET A 49 23.92 -10.20 9.63
N SER A 50 24.26 -11.42 10.07
CA SER A 50 23.28 -12.27 10.76
C SER A 50 22.80 -11.65 12.07
N ASP A 51 23.74 -11.07 12.84
CA ASP A 51 23.43 -10.48 14.14
C ASP A 51 22.52 -9.25 13.98
N ARG A 52 22.75 -8.45 12.93
CA ARG A 52 21.86 -7.33 12.58
C ARG A 52 20.47 -7.80 12.19
N LEU A 53 20.34 -8.89 11.44
CA LEU A 53 19.02 -9.43 11.06
C LEU A 53 18.27 -9.99 12.27
N ILE A 54 18.95 -10.70 13.17
CA ILE A 54 18.39 -11.19 14.42
C ILE A 54 17.88 -10.02 15.26
N ALA A 55 18.74 -9.05 15.54
CA ALA A 55 18.39 -7.86 16.32
C ALA A 55 17.25 -7.06 15.67
N THR A 56 17.23 -6.98 14.33
CA THR A 56 16.15 -6.28 13.61
C THR A 56 14.82 -7.03 13.73
N ALA A 57 14.81 -8.36 13.64
CA ALA A 57 13.59 -9.15 13.79
C ALA A 57 13.01 -9.01 15.21
N GLU A 58 13.84 -9.06 16.24
CA GLU A 58 13.44 -8.88 17.64
C GLU A 58 12.96 -7.45 17.92
N ALA A 59 13.68 -6.43 17.43
CA ALA A 59 13.28 -5.04 17.55
C ALA A 59 11.94 -4.76 16.86
N LYS A 60 11.64 -5.48 15.78
CA LYS A 60 10.38 -5.37 15.05
C LYS A 60 9.24 -6.18 15.65
N THR A 61 9.47 -6.99 16.69
CA THR A 61 8.45 -7.88 17.26
C THR A 61 8.47 -7.85 18.79
N VAL A 62 9.45 -8.52 19.39
CA VAL A 62 9.62 -8.67 20.84
C VAL A 62 9.69 -7.31 21.55
N ALA A 63 10.37 -6.33 20.98
CA ALA A 63 10.44 -5.00 21.58
C ALA A 63 9.07 -4.29 21.63
N TYR A 64 8.28 -4.40 20.56
CA TYR A 64 6.90 -3.86 20.58
C TYR A 64 6.00 -4.61 21.56
N GLN A 65 6.16 -5.93 21.66
CA GLN A 65 5.46 -6.73 22.66
C GLN A 65 5.79 -6.30 24.09
N ALA A 66 7.07 -6.12 24.39
CA ALA A 66 7.54 -5.69 25.70
C ALA A 66 6.98 -4.29 26.06
N ALA A 67 6.80 -3.41 25.08
CA ALA A 67 6.19 -2.09 25.24
C ALA A 67 4.65 -2.12 25.31
N GLY A 68 4.00 -3.27 25.09
CA GLY A 68 2.55 -3.43 25.19
C GLY A 68 1.77 -2.46 24.30
N MET A 69 0.78 -1.76 24.87
CA MET A 69 -0.05 -0.81 24.11
C MET A 69 0.76 0.30 23.46
N HIS A 70 1.83 0.78 24.11
CA HIS A 70 2.71 1.79 23.52
C HIS A 70 3.41 1.26 22.27
N GLY A 71 3.88 0.01 22.29
CA GLY A 71 4.46 -0.66 21.14
C GLY A 71 3.47 -0.81 19.98
N MET A 72 2.21 -1.13 20.27
CA MET A 72 1.15 -1.22 19.26
C MET A 72 0.84 0.13 18.58
N ILE A 73 0.83 1.22 19.35
CA ILE A 73 0.64 2.57 18.82
C ILE A 73 1.86 2.95 17.96
N GLU A 74 3.07 2.66 18.45
CA GLU A 74 4.32 2.96 17.76
C GLU A 74 4.41 2.25 16.41
N VAL A 75 4.23 0.93 16.39
CA VAL A 75 4.32 0.12 15.17
C VAL A 75 3.25 0.54 14.13
N PHE A 76 2.04 0.86 14.58
CA PHE A 76 0.97 1.34 13.71
C PHE A 76 1.28 2.73 13.14
N ALA A 77 1.73 3.68 13.98
CA ALA A 77 2.08 5.02 13.54
C ALA A 77 3.25 5.01 12.54
N LYS A 78 4.30 4.23 12.82
CA LYS A 78 5.41 4.00 11.88
C LYS A 78 4.92 3.44 10.55
N ALA A 79 3.97 2.52 10.57
CA ALA A 79 3.41 1.92 9.37
C ALA A 79 2.55 2.88 8.54
N VAL A 80 1.79 3.77 9.20
CA VAL A 80 1.03 4.84 8.53
C VAL A 80 1.97 5.78 7.80
N LEU A 81 3.01 6.27 8.48
CA LEU A 81 3.98 7.20 7.91
C LEU A 81 4.79 6.54 6.77
N CYS A 82 5.20 5.29 6.94
CA CYS A 82 5.88 4.51 5.91
C CYS A 82 5.07 4.51 4.60
N ASN A 83 3.82 4.06 4.65
CA ASN A 83 3.08 3.87 3.41
C ASN A 83 2.53 5.18 2.83
N TRP A 84 2.42 6.24 3.63
CA TRP A 84 2.22 7.58 3.08
C TRP A 84 3.39 7.96 2.16
N MET A 85 4.62 7.80 2.63
CA MET A 85 5.82 8.10 1.84
C MET A 85 5.94 7.20 0.60
N VAL A 86 5.72 5.90 0.75
CA VAL A 86 5.76 4.94 -0.38
C VAL A 86 4.73 5.32 -1.43
N THR A 87 3.49 5.58 -1.03
CA THR A 87 2.43 5.91 -1.99
C THR A 87 2.61 7.28 -2.63
N MET A 88 3.20 8.25 -1.93
CA MET A 88 3.61 9.54 -2.50
C MET A 88 4.69 9.34 -3.57
N GLY A 89 5.71 8.52 -3.31
CA GLY A 89 6.73 8.16 -4.28
C GLY A 89 6.14 7.55 -5.56
N VAL A 90 5.19 6.63 -5.40
CA VAL A 90 4.46 6.01 -6.54
C VAL A 90 3.70 7.05 -7.35
N VAL A 91 3.01 7.98 -6.69
CA VAL A 91 2.28 9.06 -7.38
C VAL A 91 3.23 9.98 -8.13
N MET A 92 4.34 10.40 -7.50
CA MET A 92 5.36 11.23 -8.15
C MET A 92 5.98 10.50 -9.36
N ALA A 93 6.24 9.19 -9.24
CA ALA A 93 6.73 8.38 -10.36
C ALA A 93 5.71 8.33 -11.51
N PHE A 94 4.41 8.25 -11.23
CA PHE A 94 3.37 8.33 -12.27
C PHE A 94 3.27 9.70 -12.95
N THR A 95 3.66 10.78 -12.26
CA THR A 95 3.70 12.13 -12.87
C THR A 95 4.93 12.39 -13.73
N SER A 96 5.97 11.56 -13.62
CA SER A 96 7.21 11.70 -14.42
C SER A 96 7.13 10.94 -15.73
N THR A 97 7.58 11.56 -16.83
CA THR A 97 7.79 10.89 -18.13
C THR A 97 9.19 10.32 -18.31
N SER A 98 10.17 10.79 -17.52
CA SER A 98 11.56 10.31 -17.58
C SER A 98 11.81 9.13 -16.66
N THR A 99 12.59 8.16 -17.12
CA THR A 99 13.01 7.00 -16.31
C THR A 99 13.78 7.43 -15.07
N VAL A 100 14.72 8.38 -15.20
CA VAL A 100 15.48 8.91 -14.07
C VAL A 100 14.55 9.58 -13.05
N GLY A 101 13.59 10.39 -13.49
CA GLY A 101 12.62 11.01 -12.60
C GLY A 101 11.78 9.98 -11.82
N LYS A 102 11.38 8.88 -12.47
CA LYS A 102 10.67 7.77 -11.79
C LYS A 102 11.54 7.09 -10.74
N ILE A 103 12.81 6.85 -11.05
CA ILE A 103 13.77 6.25 -10.12
C ILE A 103 13.96 7.16 -8.91
N VAL A 104 14.27 8.44 -9.12
CA VAL A 104 14.52 9.40 -8.03
C VAL A 104 13.27 9.62 -7.17
N ALA A 105 12.09 9.72 -7.79
CA ALA A 105 10.81 9.87 -7.09
C ALA A 105 10.51 8.70 -6.14
N MET A 106 10.90 7.48 -6.50
CA MET A 106 10.78 6.31 -5.63
C MET A 106 11.93 6.23 -4.62
N TRP A 107 13.14 6.59 -5.02
CA TRP A 107 14.36 6.40 -4.23
C TRP A 107 14.38 7.25 -2.96
N LEU A 108 14.05 8.54 -3.05
CA LEU A 108 14.14 9.45 -1.91
C LEU A 108 13.18 9.07 -0.75
N PRO A 109 11.89 8.80 -0.99
CA PRO A 109 10.99 8.38 0.08
C PRO A 109 11.38 7.02 0.67
N ILE A 110 11.85 6.08 -0.17
CA ILE A 110 12.29 4.76 0.30
C ILE A 110 13.49 4.90 1.25
N LEU A 111 14.53 5.62 0.85
CA LEU A 111 15.70 5.85 1.73
C LEU A 111 15.29 6.49 3.05
N THR A 112 14.39 7.48 3.00
CA THR A 112 14.00 8.24 4.18
C THR A 112 13.25 7.36 5.18
N PHE A 113 12.25 6.57 4.76
CA PHE A 113 11.52 5.73 5.71
C PHE A 113 12.39 4.61 6.28
N PHE A 114 13.33 4.07 5.49
CA PHE A 114 14.30 3.09 5.97
C PHE A 114 15.24 3.72 7.01
N ALA A 115 15.76 4.92 6.75
CA ALA A 115 16.64 5.63 7.69
C ALA A 115 15.93 6.01 9.00
N GLN A 116 14.62 6.29 8.94
CA GLN A 116 13.80 6.58 10.13
C GLN A 116 13.34 5.31 10.87
N GLY A 117 13.58 4.12 10.33
CA GLY A 117 13.16 2.86 10.93
C GLY A 117 11.65 2.64 10.90
N PHE A 118 10.95 3.15 9.88
CA PHE A 118 9.52 2.93 9.72
C PHE A 118 9.20 1.50 9.25
N GLU A 119 7.92 1.13 9.36
CA GLU A 119 7.46 -0.25 9.19
C GLU A 119 6.73 -0.46 7.86
N HIS A 120 7.23 -1.36 7.03
CA HIS A 120 6.60 -1.74 5.77
C HIS A 120 6.27 -3.22 5.76
N SER A 121 4.98 -3.55 5.59
CA SER A 121 4.45 -4.90 5.67
C SER A 121 5.19 -5.89 4.77
N VAL A 122 5.48 -5.53 3.53
CA VAL A 122 6.18 -6.41 2.57
C VAL A 122 7.67 -6.55 2.90
N VAL A 123 8.31 -5.52 3.47
CA VAL A 123 9.73 -5.63 3.88
C VAL A 123 9.83 -6.55 5.08
N ASN A 124 8.89 -6.45 6.02
CA ASN A 124 8.85 -7.25 7.23
C ASN A 124 8.53 -8.74 6.94
N MET A 125 7.83 -9.05 5.84
CA MET A 125 7.66 -10.42 5.34
C MET A 125 8.98 -11.10 4.94
N PHE A 126 10.05 -10.34 4.73
CA PHE A 126 11.39 -10.87 4.50
C PHE A 126 12.24 -10.78 5.78
N VAL A 127 12.36 -9.58 6.36
CA VAL A 127 13.32 -9.30 7.43
C VAL A 127 13.06 -10.16 8.68
N ILE A 128 11.79 -10.32 9.07
CA ILE A 128 11.45 -11.08 10.29
C ILE A 128 11.68 -12.58 10.05
N PRO A 129 11.16 -13.21 8.97
CA PRO A 129 11.48 -14.61 8.69
C PRO A 129 12.97 -14.89 8.47
N ALA A 130 13.72 -13.99 7.84
CA ALA A 130 15.17 -14.13 7.71
C ALA A 130 15.87 -14.12 9.08
N GLY A 131 15.48 -13.24 10.00
CA GLY A 131 15.97 -13.24 11.38
C GLY A 131 15.59 -14.52 12.14
N MET A 132 14.35 -15.01 11.98
CA MET A 132 13.90 -16.28 12.58
C MET A 132 14.73 -17.48 12.08
N LEU A 133 15.01 -17.56 10.79
CA LEU A 133 15.87 -18.60 10.21
C LEU A 133 17.31 -18.56 10.77
N LEU A 134 17.79 -17.37 11.12
CA LEU A 134 19.11 -17.15 11.72
C LEU A 134 19.14 -17.32 13.24
N GLY A 135 18.00 -17.60 13.89
CA GLY A 135 17.91 -17.90 15.32
C GLY A 135 17.39 -16.77 16.21
N ALA A 136 16.69 -15.77 15.66
CA ALA A 136 15.99 -14.77 16.47
C ALA A 136 14.91 -15.41 17.35
N ASP A 137 14.77 -14.95 18.60
CA ASP A 137 13.75 -15.44 19.54
C ASP A 137 12.37 -14.81 19.25
N VAL A 138 11.86 -15.10 18.06
CA VAL A 138 10.60 -14.58 17.54
C VAL A 138 9.72 -15.74 17.13
N SER A 139 8.59 -15.91 17.82
CA SER A 139 7.55 -16.84 17.42
C SER A 139 6.69 -16.29 16.28
N ILE A 140 6.02 -17.20 15.56
CA ILE A 140 5.08 -16.83 14.50
C ILE A 140 3.95 -15.94 15.08
N SER A 141 3.44 -16.23 16.27
CA SER A 141 2.40 -15.41 16.89
C SER A 141 2.90 -14.00 17.19
N GLN A 142 4.14 -13.85 17.66
CA GLN A 142 4.75 -12.54 17.88
C GLN A 142 4.89 -11.75 16.58
N TRP A 143 5.39 -12.40 15.53
CA TRP A 143 5.47 -11.77 14.20
C TRP A 143 4.10 -11.26 13.73
N TRP A 144 3.06 -12.08 13.80
CA TRP A 144 1.75 -11.69 13.27
C TRP A 144 1.03 -10.64 14.12
N LEU A 145 0.97 -10.85 15.44
CA LEU A 145 0.18 -10.00 16.34
C LEU A 145 0.85 -8.66 16.64
N TRP A 146 2.18 -8.65 16.81
CA TRP A 146 2.92 -7.45 17.22
C TRP A 146 3.59 -6.73 16.06
N ASN A 147 3.55 -7.28 14.84
CA ASN A 147 4.09 -6.62 13.65
C ASN A 147 3.18 -6.76 12.41
N GLN A 148 3.03 -7.95 11.85
CA GLN A 148 2.51 -8.09 10.48
C GLN A 148 1.10 -7.52 10.32
N ILE A 149 0.19 -7.82 11.26
CA ILE A 149 -1.19 -7.29 11.24
C ILE A 149 -1.21 -5.77 11.44
N PRO A 150 -0.69 -5.21 12.55
CA PRO A 150 -0.77 -3.77 12.78
C PRO A 150 -0.02 -2.96 11.70
N VAL A 151 1.12 -3.47 11.18
CA VAL A 151 1.84 -2.82 10.08
C VAL A 151 1.04 -2.85 8.79
N THR A 152 0.39 -3.97 8.46
CA THR A 152 -0.45 -4.05 7.25
C THR A 152 -1.63 -3.08 7.34
N LEU A 153 -2.30 -3.03 8.50
CA LEU A 153 -3.40 -2.08 8.73
C LEU A 153 -2.93 -0.63 8.68
N GLY A 154 -1.81 -0.31 9.32
CA GLY A 154 -1.21 1.02 9.28
C GLY A 154 -0.79 1.43 7.88
N ASN A 155 -0.18 0.52 7.11
CA ASN A 155 0.14 0.78 5.71
C ASN A 155 -1.12 1.06 4.89
N VAL A 156 -2.18 0.26 5.04
CA VAL A 156 -3.47 0.50 4.35
C VAL A 156 -4.02 1.88 4.71
N ALA A 157 -4.03 2.23 6.01
CA ALA A 157 -4.49 3.53 6.49
C ALA A 157 -3.66 4.68 5.91
N GLY A 158 -2.34 4.63 5.98
CA GLY A 158 -1.47 5.69 5.45
C GLY A 158 -1.62 5.91 3.95
N GLY A 159 -1.63 4.82 3.18
CA GLY A 159 -1.80 4.90 1.73
C GLY A 159 -3.21 5.31 1.29
N PHE A 160 -4.24 5.04 2.09
CA PHE A 160 -5.61 5.47 1.82
C PHE A 160 -5.83 6.92 2.24
N LEU A 161 -5.56 7.28 3.50
CA LEU A 161 -5.90 8.58 4.07
C LEU A 161 -5.09 9.73 3.48
N PHE A 162 -3.77 9.58 3.36
CA PHE A 162 -2.92 10.71 2.98
C PHE A 162 -2.73 10.83 1.47
N THR A 163 -2.82 9.72 0.74
CA THR A 163 -2.58 9.73 -0.72
C THR A 163 -3.87 9.49 -1.49
N GLY A 164 -4.59 8.39 -1.21
CA GLY A 164 -5.84 8.06 -1.91
C GLY A 164 -6.91 9.14 -1.73
N LEU A 165 -7.24 9.48 -0.49
CA LEU A 165 -8.29 10.45 -0.17
C LEU A 165 -7.88 11.87 -0.59
N ALA A 166 -6.62 12.25 -0.41
CA ALA A 166 -6.14 13.56 -0.87
C ALA A 166 -6.32 13.71 -2.39
N LEU A 167 -5.90 12.72 -3.17
CA LEU A 167 -6.11 12.71 -4.62
C LEU A 167 -7.59 12.71 -5.00
N TYR A 168 -8.41 11.94 -4.29
CA TYR A 168 -9.86 11.91 -4.50
C TYR A 168 -10.48 13.30 -4.32
N VAL A 169 -10.17 13.97 -3.21
CA VAL A 169 -10.74 15.29 -2.89
C VAL A 169 -10.31 16.35 -3.90
N THR A 170 -9.04 16.35 -4.33
CA THR A 170 -8.52 17.40 -5.20
C THR A 170 -8.82 17.18 -6.69
N HIS A 171 -8.97 15.93 -7.15
CA HIS A 171 -9.15 15.60 -8.57
C HIS A 171 -10.54 15.05 -8.92
N ARG A 172 -11.47 14.97 -7.97
CA ARG A 172 -12.87 14.63 -8.29
C ARG A 172 -13.46 15.74 -9.15
N LYS A 173 -13.55 15.50 -10.46
CA LYS A 173 -14.43 16.29 -11.33
C LYS A 173 -15.83 16.18 -10.74
N ARG A 174 -16.41 17.31 -10.30
CA ARG A 174 -17.85 17.42 -10.06
C ARG A 174 -18.47 17.02 -11.39
N ALA A 175 -19.13 15.86 -11.45
CA ALA A 175 -19.79 15.42 -12.68
C ALA A 175 -20.67 16.59 -13.12
N ALA A 176 -20.30 17.23 -14.23
CA ALA A 176 -21.11 18.27 -14.80
C ALA A 176 -22.48 17.63 -15.02
N VAL A 177 -23.51 18.17 -14.37
CA VAL A 177 -24.88 17.79 -14.67
C VAL A 177 -25.06 18.15 -16.14
N GLN A 178 -24.96 17.16 -17.02
CA GLN A 178 -25.46 17.31 -18.38
C GLN A 178 -26.97 17.42 -18.24
N VAL A 179 -27.45 18.63 -18.01
CA VAL A 179 -28.82 19.00 -18.38
C VAL A 179 -28.82 19.00 -19.90
N SER A 180 -29.01 17.81 -20.48
CA SER A 180 -29.46 17.71 -21.86
C SER A 180 -30.85 18.32 -21.86
N ALA A 181 -30.93 19.59 -22.25
CA ALA A 181 -32.18 20.18 -22.66
C ALA A 181 -32.68 19.34 -23.84
N ARG A 182 -33.61 18.42 -23.58
CA ARG A 182 -34.48 17.91 -24.64
C ARG A 182 -35.20 19.14 -25.18
N GLU A 183 -34.77 19.62 -26.35
CA GLU A 183 -35.65 20.45 -27.18
C GLU A 183 -36.97 19.69 -27.36
N PRO A 184 -38.13 20.28 -27.03
CA PRO A 184 -39.39 19.71 -27.41
C PRO A 184 -39.49 19.79 -28.93
N MET A 185 -39.34 18.64 -29.58
CA MET A 185 -39.67 18.44 -30.99
C MET A 185 -41.20 18.56 -31.15
N THR A 186 -41.72 19.78 -31.15
CA THR A 186 -43.12 20.08 -31.47
C THR A 186 -43.18 21.37 -32.28
N ALA A 187 -43.15 21.24 -33.61
CA ALA A 187 -43.79 22.17 -34.57
C ALA A 187 -43.49 21.87 -36.06
N GLY A 188 -42.65 20.87 -36.41
CA GLY A 188 -42.25 20.64 -37.81
C GLY A 188 -43.06 19.61 -38.61
N VAL A 189 -43.78 18.69 -37.95
CA VAL A 189 -44.30 17.48 -38.62
C VAL A 189 -45.76 17.62 -39.11
N ILE A 190 -46.47 18.70 -38.75
CA ILE A 190 -47.87 18.88 -39.18
C ILE A 190 -47.97 19.51 -40.58
N GLN A 191 -46.89 20.10 -41.12
CA GLN A 191 -46.94 20.76 -42.43
C GLN A 191 -46.73 19.83 -43.64
N GLU A 192 -46.09 18.67 -43.46
CA GLU A 192 -45.87 17.71 -44.57
C GLU A 192 -47.11 16.86 -44.91
N VAL A 193 -48.08 16.75 -44.01
CA VAL A 193 -49.32 15.98 -44.28
C VAL A 193 -50.40 16.84 -44.95
N ALA A 194 -50.33 18.17 -44.83
CA ALA A 194 -51.28 19.10 -45.47
C ALA A 194 -50.94 19.44 -46.93
N ALA A 195 -49.76 19.04 -47.42
CA ALA A 195 -49.32 19.27 -48.81
C ALA A 195 -49.51 18.04 -49.73
N ALA A 196 -50.11 16.96 -49.22
CA ALA A 196 -50.33 15.70 -49.94
C ALA A 196 -51.81 15.32 -50.09
N SER A 197 -52.72 16.31 -50.06
CA SER A 197 -54.16 16.14 -50.35
C SER A 197 -54.63 17.13 -51.40
#